data_AF-A0A418B671-F1
#
_entry.id   AF-A0A418B671-F1
#
_cell.length_a   1.000
_cell.length_b   1.000
_cell.length_c   1.000
_cell.angle_alpha   90.00
_cell.angle_beta   90.00
_cell.angle_gamma   90.00
#
_symmetry.space_group_name_H-M   'P 1'
#
loop_
_entity.id
_entity.type
_entity.pdbx_description
1 polymer ?
#
loop_
_entity_poly.entity_id
_entity_poly.type
_entity_poly.pdbx_seq_one_letter_code
_entity_poly.pdbx_strand_id
1 'polypeptide(L)'
;MVLLYSDGSPTTEISDEGLKHALVEALDKLHGKDKRNVMLVPPDFTRFHSKSGIVTQHAYEYFGEHVKDIMPALGTHAPMTPVEISKVLFMDQIRVQIVVFSTRTSHIWAQIVSLLEQLVVLNIPTCLVPHEVMGMANYNKNLFVGTGGSDAINFSHFIGAVYGMERMMGTLLETFSPETSPLTRPGQQPASAHLELRVVVHLDAEEFKTTWLGNKAIYRTRMAIADGGTLVVLAPGVKHFGEDKQIDLLIRKYGYRTTPEVLAHIAANRDLMKNLSAAAHLIHGSPENRFRVVYACGRHGLAKEEVEGVGFEYAKLEDMLALYQVDGRQDGWNTTVDPVTGTERSFYYISNPAMGLWAYEGRFEASSKAQPTHHHPSSSGPLLTELHGNEACVDAGVGGGPFTKADHDKLLH
;
A
#
# COMPACT_ATOMS: atom_id res chain seq x y z
N MET A 1 -19.34 -5.85 15.76
CA MET A 1 -19.32 -6.43 14.40
C MET A 1 -20.09 -7.75 14.34
N VAL A 2 -20.87 -8.02 13.29
CA VAL A 2 -21.58 -9.32 13.11
C VAL A 2 -20.81 -10.16 12.09
N LEU A 3 -20.30 -11.32 12.50
CA LEU A 3 -19.66 -12.28 11.60
C LEU A 3 -20.74 -13.12 10.91
N LEU A 4 -20.87 -12.95 9.60
CA LEU A 4 -21.92 -13.62 8.80
C LEU A 4 -21.41 -14.86 8.08
N TYR A 5 -20.12 -14.90 7.76
CA TYR A 5 -19.44 -16.03 7.14
C TYR A 5 -18.00 -16.06 7.63
N SER A 6 -17.47 -17.25 7.88
CA SER A 6 -16.05 -17.46 8.14
C SER A 6 -15.65 -18.84 7.66
N ASP A 7 -14.70 -18.88 6.74
CA ASP A 7 -14.02 -20.09 6.31
C ASP A 7 -12.60 -19.70 5.89
N GLY A 8 -11.59 -20.36 6.43
CA GLY A 8 -10.21 -19.98 6.21
C GLY A 8 -9.20 -20.67 7.12
N SER A 9 -7.98 -20.76 6.60
CA SER A 9 -6.77 -21.22 7.28
C SER A 9 -5.56 -20.58 6.60
N PRO A 10 -4.36 -20.65 7.20
CA PRO A 10 -3.09 -20.30 6.55
C PRO A 10 -2.88 -20.76 5.11
N THR A 11 -3.48 -21.89 4.75
CA THR A 11 -3.29 -22.57 3.47
C THR A 11 -4.59 -22.69 2.68
N THR A 12 -5.68 -22.09 3.15
CA THR A 12 -6.96 -22.16 2.43
C THR A 12 -6.91 -21.25 1.21
N GLU A 13 -7.11 -21.83 0.04
CA GLU A 13 -7.40 -21.09 -1.18
C GLU A 13 -8.91 -21.14 -1.45
N ILE A 14 -9.53 -19.97 -1.53
CA ILE A 14 -10.95 -19.86 -1.84
C ILE A 14 -11.10 -19.72 -3.37
N SER A 15 -11.75 -20.71 -3.98
CA SER A 15 -12.11 -20.69 -5.40
C SER A 15 -13.18 -19.64 -5.69
N ASP A 16 -13.40 -19.33 -6.97
CA ASP A 16 -14.41 -18.33 -7.37
C ASP A 16 -15.83 -18.78 -6.98
N GLU A 17 -16.14 -20.08 -7.14
CA GLU A 17 -17.38 -20.67 -6.63
C GLU A 17 -17.47 -20.66 -5.10
N GLY A 18 -16.35 -20.83 -4.40
CA GLY A 18 -16.27 -20.68 -2.95
C GLY A 18 -16.60 -19.26 -2.50
N LEU A 19 -16.10 -18.24 -3.22
CA LEU A 19 -16.43 -16.83 -2.99
C LEU A 19 -17.93 -16.57 -3.22
N LYS A 20 -18.50 -17.15 -4.27
CA LYS A 20 -19.95 -17.07 -4.53
C LYS A 20 -20.76 -17.64 -3.37
N HIS A 21 -20.43 -18.86 -2.92
CA HIS A 21 -21.12 -19.51 -1.81
C HIS A 21 -21.04 -18.66 -0.53
N ALA A 22 -19.84 -18.20 -0.17
CA ALA A 22 -19.61 -17.34 1.00
C ALA A 22 -20.44 -16.06 0.95
N LEU A 23 -20.48 -15.39 -0.21
CA LEU A 23 -21.25 -14.17 -0.42
C LEU A 23 -22.75 -14.42 -0.27
N VAL A 24 -23.29 -15.44 -0.94
CA VAL A 24 -24.71 -15.78 -0.90
C VAL A 24 -25.14 -16.11 0.54
N GLU A 25 -24.38 -16.93 1.25
CA GLU A 25 -24.67 -17.29 2.64
C GLU A 25 -24.72 -16.05 3.55
N ALA A 26 -23.75 -15.14 3.41
CA ALA A 26 -23.71 -13.91 4.19
C ALA A 26 -24.88 -12.97 3.87
N LEU A 27 -25.24 -12.84 2.59
CA LEU A 27 -26.35 -12.00 2.13
C LEU A 27 -27.71 -12.57 2.57
N ASP A 28 -27.88 -13.89 2.56
CA ASP A 28 -29.12 -14.54 3.02
C ASP A 28 -29.35 -14.30 4.52
N LYS A 29 -28.28 -14.37 5.34
CA LYS A 29 -28.34 -14.03 6.79
C LYS A 29 -28.69 -12.56 7.04
N LEU A 30 -28.47 -11.68 6.06
CA LEU A 30 -28.87 -10.27 6.10
C LEU A 30 -30.25 -10.00 5.49
N HIS A 31 -30.99 -11.05 5.12
CA HIS A 31 -32.24 -10.94 4.38
C HIS A 31 -32.07 -10.12 3.10
N GLY A 32 -30.97 -10.36 2.36
CA GLY A 32 -30.59 -9.61 1.17
C GLY A 32 -31.68 -9.59 0.09
N LYS A 33 -32.42 -10.69 -0.08
CA LYS A 33 -33.54 -10.78 -1.05
C LYS A 33 -34.69 -9.82 -0.78
N ASP A 34 -34.81 -9.29 0.44
CA ASP A 34 -35.84 -8.30 0.78
C ASP A 34 -35.44 -6.87 0.35
N LYS A 35 -34.17 -6.65 -0.02
CA LYS A 35 -33.67 -5.34 -0.42
C LYS A 35 -33.98 -5.09 -1.90
N ARG A 36 -34.68 -3.99 -2.18
CA ARG A 36 -35.17 -3.66 -3.54
C ARG A 36 -34.38 -2.59 -4.27
N ASN A 37 -33.59 -1.81 -3.52
CA ASN A 37 -32.79 -0.71 -4.01
C ASN A 37 -31.35 -0.87 -3.49
N VAL A 38 -30.48 -1.47 -4.29
CA VAL A 38 -29.12 -1.82 -3.89
C VAL A 38 -28.11 -1.10 -4.77
N MET A 39 -27.08 -0.53 -4.16
CA MET A 39 -25.91 0.00 -4.86
C MET A 39 -24.69 -0.83 -4.51
N LEU A 40 -23.92 -1.21 -5.53
CA LEU A 40 -22.65 -1.92 -5.34
C LEU A 40 -21.49 -0.93 -5.38
N VAL A 41 -20.57 -1.04 -4.43
CA VAL A 41 -19.36 -0.20 -4.35
C VAL A 41 -18.12 -1.08 -4.45
N PRO A 42 -17.67 -1.42 -5.68
CA PRO A 42 -16.42 -2.13 -5.91
C PRO A 42 -15.20 -1.22 -5.79
N PRO A 43 -14.00 -1.77 -5.52
CA PRO A 43 -12.77 -1.02 -5.68
C PRO A 43 -12.50 -0.73 -7.17
N ASP A 44 -11.55 0.14 -7.46
CA ASP A 44 -11.15 0.49 -8.81
C ASP A 44 -10.16 -0.51 -9.46
N PHE A 45 -9.68 -0.16 -10.66
CA PHE A 45 -8.76 -0.99 -11.45
C PHE A 45 -7.43 -1.29 -10.73
N THR A 46 -6.99 -0.44 -9.79
CA THR A 46 -5.76 -0.70 -9.01
C THR A 46 -5.90 -1.91 -8.07
N ARG A 47 -7.10 -2.48 -7.97
CA ARG A 47 -7.42 -3.71 -7.24
C ARG A 47 -7.95 -4.82 -8.15
N PHE A 48 -7.71 -4.74 -9.47
CA PHE A 48 -8.16 -5.70 -10.47
C PHE A 48 -7.94 -7.16 -10.04
N HIS A 49 -6.76 -7.46 -9.52
CA HIS A 49 -6.41 -8.84 -9.15
C HIS A 49 -6.88 -9.29 -7.76
N SER A 50 -7.65 -8.48 -7.05
CA SER A 50 -8.18 -8.84 -5.72
C SER A 50 -9.40 -9.77 -5.77
N LYS A 51 -9.79 -10.22 -6.97
CA LYS A 51 -11.04 -10.93 -7.26
C LYS A 51 -12.32 -10.14 -6.92
N SER A 52 -12.21 -8.86 -6.58
CA SER A 52 -13.37 -8.01 -6.29
C SER A 52 -14.36 -7.90 -7.45
N GLY A 53 -13.89 -8.01 -8.69
CA GLY A 53 -14.74 -8.08 -9.87
C GLY A 53 -15.69 -9.28 -9.85
N ILE A 54 -15.15 -10.46 -9.51
CA ILE A 54 -15.91 -11.71 -9.39
C ILE A 54 -16.95 -11.60 -8.28
N VAL A 55 -16.56 -11.05 -7.12
CA VAL A 55 -17.50 -10.80 -6.01
C VAL A 55 -18.59 -9.81 -6.43
N THR A 56 -18.25 -8.78 -7.19
CA THR A 56 -19.22 -7.80 -7.72
C THR A 56 -20.22 -8.47 -8.67
N GLN A 57 -19.75 -9.35 -9.55
CA GLN A 57 -20.60 -10.12 -10.46
C GLN A 57 -21.58 -11.01 -9.68
N HIS A 58 -21.10 -11.76 -8.67
CA HIS A 58 -21.98 -12.60 -7.86
C HIS A 58 -22.98 -11.79 -7.02
N ALA A 59 -22.59 -10.61 -6.53
CA ALA A 59 -23.53 -9.69 -5.87
C ALA A 59 -24.60 -9.21 -6.86
N TYR A 60 -24.20 -8.86 -8.08
CA TYR A 60 -25.12 -8.47 -9.14
C TYR A 60 -26.10 -9.58 -9.50
N GLU A 61 -25.62 -10.82 -9.66
CA GLU A 61 -26.47 -12.01 -9.87
C GLU A 61 -27.44 -12.24 -8.71
N TYR A 62 -26.98 -12.05 -7.47
CA TYR A 62 -27.81 -12.25 -6.28
C TYR A 62 -28.95 -11.24 -6.17
N PHE A 63 -28.70 -9.95 -6.43
CA PHE A 63 -29.70 -8.89 -6.30
C PHE A 63 -30.50 -8.65 -7.59
N GLY A 64 -29.96 -8.99 -8.76
CA GLY A 64 -30.61 -8.86 -10.06
C GLY A 64 -31.09 -7.44 -10.34
N GLU A 65 -32.37 -7.29 -10.71
CA GLU A 65 -33.01 -6.00 -11.02
C GLU A 65 -33.08 -5.02 -9.82
N HIS A 66 -32.76 -5.47 -8.62
CA HIS A 66 -32.68 -4.62 -7.43
C HIS A 66 -31.38 -3.83 -7.35
N VAL A 67 -30.36 -4.17 -8.14
CA VAL A 67 -29.17 -3.33 -8.29
C VAL A 67 -29.53 -2.11 -9.13
N LYS A 68 -29.43 -0.92 -8.53
CA LYS A 68 -29.76 0.36 -9.17
C LYS A 68 -28.56 1.03 -9.78
N ASP A 69 -27.41 0.93 -9.12
CA ASP A 69 -26.17 1.58 -9.52
C ASP A 69 -24.94 0.77 -9.10
N ILE A 70 -23.84 0.97 -9.82
CA ILE A 70 -22.50 0.52 -9.42
C ILE A 70 -21.58 1.72 -9.38
N MET A 71 -20.91 1.94 -8.24
CA MET A 71 -20.05 3.09 -8.00
C MET A 71 -18.63 2.63 -7.62
N PRO A 72 -17.69 2.56 -8.56
CA PRO A 72 -16.31 2.22 -8.26
C PRO A 72 -15.64 3.24 -7.33
N ALA A 73 -14.94 2.74 -6.31
CA ALA A 73 -14.27 3.51 -5.28
C ALA A 73 -12.86 3.97 -5.72
N LEU A 74 -12.79 5.04 -6.52
CA LEU A 74 -11.57 5.58 -7.14
C LEU A 74 -10.61 6.31 -6.18
N GLY A 75 -11.15 7.02 -5.18
CA GLY A 75 -10.38 8.00 -4.40
C GLY A 75 -9.78 9.08 -5.29
N THR A 76 -8.47 9.33 -5.17
CA THR A 76 -7.77 10.34 -5.99
C THR A 76 -7.42 9.86 -7.40
N HIS A 77 -7.70 8.59 -7.74
CA HIS A 77 -7.29 8.01 -9.00
C HIS A 77 -8.09 8.56 -10.19
N ALA A 78 -7.51 8.43 -11.39
CA ALA A 78 -8.18 8.80 -12.63
C ALA A 78 -9.42 7.91 -12.85
N PRO A 79 -10.49 8.44 -13.49
CA PRO A 79 -11.63 7.62 -13.90
C PRO A 79 -11.18 6.42 -14.74
N MET A 80 -11.70 5.23 -14.44
CA MET A 80 -11.43 4.03 -15.24
C MET A 80 -11.94 4.22 -16.67
N THR A 81 -11.14 3.78 -17.64
CA THR A 81 -11.51 3.70 -19.05
C THR A 81 -12.60 2.65 -19.27
N PRO A 82 -13.40 2.73 -20.35
CA PRO A 82 -14.40 1.70 -20.66
C PRO A 82 -13.83 0.28 -20.71
N VAL A 83 -12.58 0.13 -21.15
CA VAL A 83 -11.87 -1.16 -21.19
C VAL A 83 -11.55 -1.68 -19.78
N GLU A 84 -11.05 -0.82 -18.89
CA GLU A 84 -10.78 -1.19 -17.50
C GLU A 84 -12.05 -1.55 -16.75
N ILE A 85 -13.13 -0.80 -16.98
CA ILE A 85 -14.45 -1.10 -16.41
C ILE A 85 -14.96 -2.46 -16.91
N SER A 86 -14.87 -2.72 -18.22
CA SER A 86 -15.26 -4.02 -18.80
C SER A 86 -14.48 -5.18 -18.18
N LYS A 87 -13.17 -5.02 -17.97
CA LYS A 87 -12.31 -6.04 -17.35
C LYS A 87 -12.61 -6.27 -15.87
N VAL A 88 -12.84 -5.21 -15.10
CA VAL A 88 -13.06 -5.32 -13.64
C VAL A 88 -14.47 -5.77 -13.32
N LEU A 89 -15.46 -5.34 -14.10
CA LEU A 89 -16.88 -5.56 -13.81
C LEU A 89 -17.55 -6.57 -14.76
N PHE A 90 -16.80 -7.18 -15.67
CA PHE A 90 -17.31 -8.17 -16.63
C PHE A 90 -18.57 -7.66 -17.36
N MET A 91 -18.47 -6.45 -17.93
CA MET A 91 -19.62 -5.65 -18.40
C MET A 91 -20.50 -6.32 -19.47
N ASP A 92 -20.02 -7.35 -20.16
CA ASP A 92 -20.84 -8.11 -21.11
C ASP A 92 -22.08 -8.74 -20.45
N GLN A 93 -22.09 -8.85 -19.11
CA GLN A 93 -23.16 -9.46 -18.32
C GLN A 93 -23.94 -8.47 -17.43
N ILE A 94 -23.49 -7.22 -17.27
CA ILE A 94 -24.09 -6.23 -16.36
C ILE A 94 -24.81 -5.13 -17.15
N ARG A 95 -26.10 -4.89 -16.84
CA ARG A 95 -26.97 -3.93 -17.56
C ARG A 95 -27.40 -2.73 -16.70
N VAL A 96 -26.52 -2.28 -15.81
CA VAL A 96 -26.81 -1.18 -14.87
C VAL A 96 -25.90 0.02 -15.13
N GLN A 97 -26.39 1.22 -14.83
CA GLN A 97 -25.61 2.44 -14.93
C GLN A 97 -24.43 2.41 -13.96
N ILE A 98 -23.24 2.70 -14.48
CA ILE A 98 -22.04 2.88 -13.66
C ILE A 98 -21.89 4.37 -13.38
N VAL A 99 -21.95 4.73 -12.12
CA VAL A 99 -21.80 6.11 -11.67
C VAL A 99 -20.35 6.32 -11.27
N VAL A 100 -19.60 7.04 -12.09
CA VAL A 100 -18.21 7.39 -11.82
C VAL A 100 -18.17 8.82 -11.26
N PHE A 101 -18.02 8.96 -9.95
CA PHE A 101 -17.86 10.27 -9.34
C PHE A 101 -16.41 10.75 -9.42
N SER A 102 -16.22 11.99 -9.89
CA SER A 102 -14.92 12.65 -9.82
C SER A 102 -14.76 13.32 -8.46
N THR A 103 -13.66 13.02 -7.78
CA THR A 103 -13.29 13.57 -6.47
C THR A 103 -12.88 15.05 -6.49
N ARG A 104 -12.95 15.71 -7.67
CA ARG A 104 -12.65 17.13 -7.88
C ARG A 104 -13.72 18.09 -7.34
N THR A 105 -14.82 17.59 -6.76
CA THR A 105 -15.89 18.44 -6.23
C THR A 105 -16.11 18.20 -4.74
N SER A 106 -16.21 19.29 -3.97
CA SER A 106 -16.44 19.30 -2.52
C SER A 106 -17.86 18.83 -2.12
N HIS A 107 -18.74 18.59 -3.09
CA HIS A 107 -20.16 18.23 -2.87
C HIS A 107 -20.46 16.73 -2.93
N ILE A 108 -19.45 15.87 -3.16
CA ILE A 108 -19.63 14.43 -3.30
C ILE A 108 -20.22 13.79 -2.03
N TRP A 109 -19.93 14.34 -0.84
CA TRP A 109 -20.48 13.85 0.42
C TRP A 109 -21.99 14.00 0.51
N ALA A 110 -22.54 15.13 0.05
CA ALA A 110 -23.98 15.32 0.04
C ALA A 110 -24.66 14.36 -0.96
N GLN A 111 -23.99 14.04 -2.06
CA GLN A 111 -24.47 13.06 -3.04
C GLN A 111 -24.43 11.63 -2.49
N ILE A 112 -23.34 11.25 -1.81
CA ILE A 112 -23.22 9.94 -1.13
C ILE A 112 -24.27 9.80 -0.04
N VAL A 113 -24.49 10.83 0.79
CA VAL A 113 -25.52 10.81 1.84
C VAL A 113 -26.91 10.67 1.22
N SER A 114 -27.22 11.43 0.17
CA SER A 114 -28.49 11.30 -0.56
C SER A 114 -28.70 9.89 -1.13
N LEU A 115 -27.65 9.25 -1.66
CA LEU A 115 -27.70 7.86 -2.14
C LEU A 115 -27.87 6.87 -0.99
N LEU A 116 -27.16 7.06 0.13
CA LEU A 116 -27.24 6.21 1.33
C LEU A 116 -28.62 6.25 2.00
N GLU A 117 -29.34 7.37 1.91
CA GLU A 117 -30.70 7.49 2.42
C GLU A 117 -31.73 6.70 1.60
N GLN A 118 -31.42 6.40 0.34
CA GLN A 118 -32.36 5.79 -0.61
C GLN A 118 -32.02 4.33 -0.95
N LEU A 119 -30.75 3.94 -0.77
CA LEU A 119 -30.19 2.68 -1.24
C LEU A 119 -29.54 1.89 -0.10
N VAL A 120 -29.65 0.57 -0.17
CA VAL A 120 -28.80 -0.34 0.58
C VAL A 120 -27.45 -0.41 -0.13
N VAL A 121 -26.39 0.03 0.54
CA VAL A 121 -25.04 0.04 -0.05
C VAL A 121 -24.30 -1.23 0.34
N LEU A 122 -23.93 -2.04 -0.66
CA LEU A 122 -23.04 -3.16 -0.49
C LEU A 122 -21.62 -2.75 -0.92
N ASN A 123 -20.77 -2.58 0.07
CA ASN A 123 -19.34 -2.39 -0.13
C ASN A 123 -18.69 -3.73 -0.47
N ILE A 124 -18.13 -3.84 -1.68
CA ILE A 124 -17.57 -5.10 -2.17
C ILE A 124 -16.19 -5.32 -1.53
N PRO A 125 -15.96 -6.49 -0.90
CA PRO A 125 -14.67 -6.77 -0.29
C PRO A 125 -13.56 -6.91 -1.34
N THR A 126 -12.38 -6.43 -0.97
CA THR A 126 -11.08 -6.66 -1.61
C THR A 126 -10.10 -7.22 -0.57
N CYS A 127 -8.82 -7.36 -0.93
CA CYS A 127 -7.78 -7.80 0.00
C CYS A 127 -7.71 -6.86 1.22
N LEU A 128 -7.74 -7.44 2.43
CA LEU A 128 -7.42 -6.72 3.66
C LEU A 128 -5.90 -6.76 3.84
N VAL A 129 -5.27 -5.58 3.78
CA VAL A 129 -3.83 -5.43 3.95
C VAL A 129 -3.56 -4.28 4.92
N PRO A 130 -2.47 -4.32 5.70
CA PRO A 130 -2.05 -3.19 6.51
C PRO A 130 -1.94 -1.89 5.67
N HIS A 131 -2.48 -0.81 6.22
CA HIS A 131 -2.63 0.47 5.53
C HIS A 131 -2.24 1.64 6.42
N GLU A 132 -1.37 2.50 5.89
CA GLU A 132 -0.72 3.61 6.55
C GLU A 132 -1.67 4.71 7.07
N VAL A 133 -2.85 4.85 6.44
CA VAL A 133 -3.86 5.88 6.82
C VAL A 133 -4.99 5.36 7.71
N MET A 134 -5.32 4.06 7.62
CA MET A 134 -6.56 3.51 8.19
C MET A 134 -6.31 2.25 9.05
N GLY A 135 -5.05 1.88 9.23
CA GLY A 135 -4.60 0.65 9.87
C GLY A 135 -4.75 -0.58 8.98
N MET A 136 -5.96 -0.80 8.46
CA MET A 136 -6.27 -1.84 7.47
C MET A 136 -6.95 -1.22 6.25
N ALA A 137 -6.60 -1.69 5.06
CA ALA A 137 -7.30 -1.33 3.82
C ALA A 137 -8.68 -2.01 3.76
N ASN A 138 -9.48 -1.63 2.76
CA ASN A 138 -10.85 -2.10 2.54
C ASN A 138 -11.86 -1.58 3.61
N TYR A 139 -13.05 -2.17 3.66
CA TYR A 139 -14.15 -1.79 4.55
C TYR A 139 -14.47 -0.29 4.40
N ASN A 140 -14.60 0.44 5.51
CA ASN A 140 -14.88 1.87 5.54
C ASN A 140 -13.94 2.69 4.63
N LYS A 141 -12.72 2.24 4.34
CA LYS A 141 -11.83 2.93 3.40
C LYS A 141 -12.48 3.12 2.02
N ASN A 142 -13.20 2.13 1.50
CA ASN A 142 -13.81 2.24 0.16
C ASN A 142 -14.86 3.34 0.11
N LEU A 143 -15.58 3.57 1.21
CA LEU A 143 -16.56 4.65 1.31
C LEU A 143 -15.87 5.98 1.61
N PHE A 144 -15.12 6.09 2.72
CA PHE A 144 -14.61 7.39 3.18
C PHE A 144 -13.44 7.94 2.37
N VAL A 145 -12.60 7.06 1.81
CA VAL A 145 -11.47 7.46 0.97
C VAL A 145 -11.78 7.18 -0.49
N GLY A 146 -12.24 5.98 -0.82
CA GLY A 146 -12.49 5.57 -2.19
C GLY A 146 -13.66 6.30 -2.88
N THR A 147 -14.66 6.75 -2.12
CA THR A 147 -15.73 7.61 -2.65
C THR A 147 -15.66 9.03 -2.07
N GLY A 148 -14.68 9.30 -1.20
CA GLY A 148 -14.54 10.59 -0.53
C GLY A 148 -14.12 11.72 -1.46
N GLY A 149 -14.59 12.94 -1.17
CA GLY A 149 -14.08 14.15 -1.83
C GLY A 149 -12.67 14.49 -1.36
N SER A 150 -11.97 15.33 -2.12
CA SER A 150 -10.59 15.78 -1.82
C SER A 150 -10.41 16.19 -0.35
N ASP A 151 -11.37 16.89 0.23
CA ASP A 151 -11.28 17.39 1.61
C ASP A 151 -11.28 16.26 2.64
N ALA A 152 -12.15 15.26 2.48
CA ALA A 152 -12.20 14.12 3.39
C ALA A 152 -11.01 13.17 3.19
N ILE A 153 -10.54 12.99 1.96
CA ILE A 153 -9.32 12.25 1.68
C ILE A 153 -8.14 12.92 2.37
N ASN A 154 -7.94 14.23 2.13
CA ASN A 154 -6.84 14.98 2.71
C ASN A 154 -6.91 14.99 4.25
N PHE A 155 -8.11 15.15 4.81
CA PHE A 155 -8.32 15.15 6.25
C PHE A 155 -8.05 13.77 6.88
N SER A 156 -8.55 12.68 6.27
CA SER A 156 -8.31 11.32 6.78
C SER A 156 -6.82 10.95 6.73
N HIS A 157 -6.11 11.30 5.65
CA HIS A 157 -4.66 11.11 5.57
C HIS A 157 -3.94 11.89 6.67
N PHE A 158 -4.33 13.15 6.89
CA PHE A 158 -3.71 13.98 7.92
C PHE A 158 -3.96 13.46 9.33
N ILE A 159 -5.19 13.11 9.69
CA ILE A 159 -5.50 12.54 11.01
C ILE A 159 -4.80 11.20 11.21
N GLY A 160 -4.76 10.35 10.17
CA GLY A 160 -4.05 9.09 10.23
C GLY A 160 -2.54 9.27 10.47
N ALA A 161 -1.93 10.22 9.77
CA ALA A 161 -0.54 10.58 9.94
C ALA A 161 -0.25 11.09 11.37
N VAL A 162 -1.07 12.00 11.90
CA VAL A 162 -0.90 12.58 13.24
C VAL A 162 -1.10 11.55 14.36
N TYR A 163 -2.02 10.60 14.17
CA TYR A 163 -2.23 9.54 15.16
C TYR A 163 -1.00 8.62 15.29
N GLY A 164 -0.23 8.48 14.21
CA GLY A 164 1.06 7.80 14.19
C GLY A 164 0.97 6.36 13.68
N MET A 165 1.93 5.99 12.84
CA MET A 165 1.95 4.72 12.14
C MET A 165 2.12 3.54 13.09
N GLU A 166 2.96 3.70 14.11
CA GLU A 166 3.27 2.71 15.14
C GLU A 166 2.05 2.32 15.96
N ARG A 167 1.01 3.16 15.99
CA ARG A 167 -0.27 2.89 16.66
C ARG A 167 -1.35 2.40 15.72
N MET A 168 -1.19 2.63 14.42
CA MET A 168 -2.25 2.46 13.42
C MET A 168 -2.05 1.23 12.57
N MET A 169 -0.85 1.04 12.01
CA MET A 169 -0.58 0.03 10.99
C MET A 169 -1.01 -1.37 11.47
N GLY A 170 -1.85 -2.05 10.68
CA GLY A 170 -2.34 -3.38 11.01
C GLY A 170 -3.38 -3.44 12.14
N THR A 171 -3.75 -2.32 12.74
CA THR A 171 -4.67 -2.26 13.89
C THR A 171 -6.09 -1.91 13.44
N LEU A 172 -7.09 -2.62 13.97
CA LEU A 172 -8.51 -2.28 13.84
C LEU A 172 -8.93 -1.47 15.06
N LEU A 173 -9.58 -0.31 14.85
CA LEU A 173 -9.98 0.62 15.91
C LEU A 173 -10.96 0.04 16.97
N GLU A 174 -11.53 -1.16 16.77
CA GLU A 174 -12.42 -1.80 17.77
C GLU A 174 -11.67 -2.45 18.95
N THR A 175 -10.37 -2.72 18.82
CA THR A 175 -9.55 -3.31 19.90
C THR A 175 -8.69 -2.24 20.58
N PHE A 176 -9.32 -1.28 21.26
CA PHE A 176 -8.63 -0.39 22.19
C PHE A 176 -8.56 -1.07 23.57
N SER A 177 -7.41 -1.66 23.88
CA SER A 177 -6.94 -1.77 25.27
C SER A 177 -5.82 -0.75 25.46
N PRO A 178 -5.91 0.18 26.42
CA PRO A 178 -4.84 1.14 26.69
C PRO A 178 -3.52 0.48 27.13
N GLU A 179 -3.51 -0.84 27.34
CA GLU A 179 -2.33 -1.59 27.81
C GLU A 179 -1.48 -2.20 26.67
N THR A 180 -1.92 -2.17 25.41
CA THR A 180 -1.19 -2.83 24.30
C THR A 180 -0.48 -1.88 23.35
N SER A 181 -0.26 -0.62 23.72
CA SER A 181 0.60 0.26 22.92
C SER A 181 2.05 -0.21 23.06
N PRO A 182 2.74 -0.65 21.99
CA PRO A 182 4.17 -0.85 22.02
C PRO A 182 4.86 0.52 21.91
N LEU A 183 4.51 1.44 22.80
CA LEU A 183 5.45 2.48 23.20
C LEU A 183 6.44 1.75 24.10
N THR A 184 7.49 1.23 23.47
CA THR A 184 8.77 1.06 24.14
C THR A 184 8.99 2.31 24.98
N ARG A 185 9.00 2.14 26.30
CA ARG A 185 9.33 3.22 27.23
C ARG A 185 10.68 3.80 26.79
N PRO A 186 10.83 5.12 26.68
CA PRO A 186 12.16 5.70 26.51
C PRO A 186 12.99 5.30 27.73
N GLY A 187 14.01 4.46 27.55
CA GLY A 187 15.01 4.21 28.60
C GLY A 187 15.45 2.79 28.90
N GLN A 188 15.11 1.77 28.11
CA GLN A 188 15.76 0.45 28.25
C GLN A 188 16.22 -0.09 26.89
N GLN A 189 17.41 0.35 26.47
CA GLN A 189 18.21 -0.37 25.48
C GLN A 189 18.66 -1.71 26.09
N PRO A 190 18.35 -2.87 25.50
CA PRO A 190 19.16 -4.04 25.73
C PRO A 190 20.53 -3.77 25.11
N ALA A 191 21.58 -3.87 25.94
CA ALA A 191 22.96 -3.86 25.48
C ALA A 191 23.26 -5.20 24.79
N SER A 192 22.93 -5.34 23.51
CA SER A 192 23.56 -6.32 22.63
C SER A 192 24.21 -5.59 21.45
N ALA A 193 25.34 -6.14 21.00
CA ALA A 193 26.26 -5.50 20.08
C ALA A 193 25.56 -5.02 18.80
N HIS A 194 25.73 -3.73 18.50
CA HIS A 194 25.20 -3.04 17.33
C HIS A 194 25.52 -3.75 16.01
N LEU A 195 24.65 -4.66 15.56
CA LEU A 195 24.43 -4.82 14.14
C LEU A 195 23.67 -3.56 13.69
N GLU A 196 24.35 -2.65 12.99
CA GLU A 196 23.66 -1.57 12.26
C GLU A 196 22.68 -2.24 11.29
N LEU A 197 21.41 -2.35 11.69
CA LEU A 197 20.39 -2.90 10.82
C LEU A 197 20.27 -2.01 9.58
N ARG A 198 20.50 -2.60 8.41
CA ARG A 198 20.41 -1.91 7.13
C ARG A 198 19.32 -2.53 6.28
N VAL A 199 18.32 -1.73 5.97
CA VAL A 199 17.30 -2.07 4.96
C VAL A 199 17.66 -1.34 3.69
N VAL A 200 17.69 -2.04 2.56
CA VAL A 200 18.02 -1.49 1.25
C VAL A 200 16.82 -1.70 0.35
N VAL A 201 16.25 -0.59 -0.12
CA VAL A 201 15.08 -0.60 -1.00
C VAL A 201 15.49 -0.10 -2.37
N HIS A 202 15.18 -0.84 -3.41
CA HIS A 202 15.32 -0.39 -4.79
C HIS A 202 14.02 0.25 -5.28
N LEU A 203 14.15 1.40 -5.94
CA LEU A 203 13.06 2.08 -6.63
C LEU A 203 13.26 1.91 -8.13
N ASP A 204 12.34 1.20 -8.79
CA ASP A 204 12.34 1.10 -10.24
C ASP A 204 12.40 2.49 -10.90
N ALA A 205 13.31 2.64 -11.87
CA ALA A 205 13.61 3.93 -12.45
C ALA A 205 12.43 4.49 -13.26
N GLU A 206 11.58 3.65 -13.83
CA GLU A 206 10.44 4.02 -14.66
C GLU A 206 9.19 4.34 -13.83
N GLU A 207 8.97 3.61 -12.74
CA GLU A 207 7.83 3.82 -11.84
C GLU A 207 8.04 5.02 -10.90
N PHE A 208 9.20 5.12 -10.24
CA PHE A 208 9.40 6.05 -9.13
C PHE A 208 10.16 7.31 -9.56
N LYS A 209 9.41 8.31 -10.02
CA LYS A 209 9.98 9.61 -10.43
C LYS A 209 10.07 10.65 -9.31
N THR A 210 9.36 10.43 -8.21
CA THR A 210 9.22 11.40 -7.11
C THR A 210 9.32 10.75 -5.74
N THR A 211 9.70 11.50 -4.70
CA THR A 211 9.64 11.00 -3.30
C THR A 211 8.21 10.79 -2.83
N TRP A 212 7.23 11.46 -3.44
CA TRP A 212 5.80 11.23 -3.19
C TRP A 212 5.43 9.74 -3.34
N LEU A 213 5.91 9.12 -4.41
CA LEU A 213 5.76 7.68 -4.65
C LEU A 213 6.86 6.87 -3.95
N GLY A 214 8.11 7.34 -4.03
CA GLY A 214 9.28 6.61 -3.54
C GLY A 214 9.30 6.39 -2.03
N ASN A 215 8.69 7.29 -1.25
CA ASN A 215 8.64 7.16 0.21
C ASN A 215 7.77 5.99 0.69
N LYS A 216 7.09 5.25 -0.20
CA LYS A 216 6.63 3.90 0.10
C LYS A 216 7.73 3.06 0.74
N ALA A 217 8.98 3.25 0.30
CA ALA A 217 10.16 2.64 0.90
C ALA A 217 10.27 2.90 2.41
N ILE A 218 9.87 4.08 2.88
CA ILE A 218 9.95 4.49 4.29
C ILE A 218 8.77 3.90 5.06
N TYR A 219 7.53 4.31 4.74
CA TYR A 219 6.40 3.95 5.58
C TYR A 219 6.00 2.47 5.51
N ARG A 220 6.36 1.75 4.44
CA ARG A 220 6.11 0.30 4.37
C ARG A 220 7.13 -0.51 5.19
N THR A 221 8.33 0.02 5.41
CA THR A 221 9.43 -0.68 6.12
C THR A 221 9.64 -0.18 7.55
N ARG A 222 9.14 1.01 7.88
CA ARG A 222 9.29 1.72 9.16
C ARG A 222 9.13 0.83 10.40
N MET A 223 8.13 -0.04 10.39
CA MET A 223 7.83 -0.91 11.52
C MET A 223 8.85 -2.04 11.71
N ALA A 224 9.58 -2.40 10.65
CA ALA A 224 10.62 -3.42 10.68
C ALA A 224 12.02 -2.84 10.96
N ILE A 225 12.18 -1.52 10.93
CA ILE A 225 13.47 -0.87 11.19
C ILE A 225 13.58 -0.54 12.69
N ALA A 226 14.61 -1.11 13.33
CA ALA A 226 14.96 -0.81 14.71
C ALA A 226 15.45 0.64 14.87
N ASP A 227 15.29 1.20 16.07
CA ASP A 227 15.81 2.53 16.39
C ASP A 227 17.35 2.55 16.27
N GLY A 228 17.90 3.60 15.67
CA GLY A 228 19.31 3.69 15.26
C GLY A 228 19.63 2.98 13.94
N GLY A 229 18.66 2.28 13.33
CA GLY A 229 18.82 1.60 12.04
C GLY A 229 19.04 2.56 10.86
N THR A 230 19.32 2.00 9.69
CA THR A 230 19.49 2.77 8.45
C THR A 230 18.67 2.17 7.32
N LEU A 231 17.85 3.01 6.68
CA LEU A 231 17.18 2.71 5.43
C LEU A 231 17.95 3.36 4.29
N VAL A 232 18.42 2.57 3.32
CA VAL A 232 19.03 3.05 2.09
C VAL A 232 18.03 2.90 0.95
N VAL A 233 17.67 4.01 0.31
CA VAL A 233 16.75 4.04 -0.83
C VAL A 233 17.57 4.25 -2.10
N LEU A 234 17.70 3.21 -2.92
CA LEU A 234 18.35 3.26 -4.23
C LEU A 234 17.36 3.85 -5.24
N ALA A 235 17.61 5.09 -5.64
CA ALA A 235 16.64 5.93 -6.35
C ALA A 235 17.17 6.41 -7.72
N PRO A 236 17.33 5.51 -8.72
CA PRO A 236 17.79 5.87 -10.06
C PRO A 236 16.87 6.86 -10.79
N GLY A 237 15.55 6.77 -10.56
CA GLY A 237 14.53 7.53 -11.29
C GLY A 237 14.04 8.82 -10.62
N VAL A 238 14.37 9.06 -9.34
CA VAL A 238 13.77 10.14 -8.54
C VAL A 238 14.39 11.49 -8.86
N LYS A 239 13.57 12.43 -9.34
CA LYS A 239 13.99 13.77 -9.78
C LYS A 239 13.32 14.92 -9.03
N HIS A 240 12.19 14.66 -8.40
CA HIS A 240 11.40 15.66 -7.68
C HIS A 240 10.90 15.09 -6.35
N PHE A 241 10.46 15.95 -5.44
CA PHE A 241 9.85 15.53 -4.20
C PHE A 241 8.36 15.26 -4.35
N GLY A 242 7.62 16.23 -4.89
CA GLY A 242 6.16 16.21 -4.94
C GLY A 242 5.57 15.61 -6.21
N GLU A 243 4.29 15.25 -6.15
CA GLU A 243 3.49 14.81 -7.30
C GLU A 243 3.24 15.94 -8.30
N ASP A 244 3.05 17.16 -7.79
CA ASP A 244 2.91 18.38 -8.58
C ASP A 244 3.86 19.48 -8.06
N LYS A 245 3.91 20.61 -8.79
CA LYS A 245 4.80 21.74 -8.47
C LYS A 245 4.52 22.37 -7.11
N GLN A 246 3.27 22.43 -6.67
CA GLN A 246 2.90 23.03 -5.40
C GLN A 246 3.32 22.13 -4.24
N ILE A 247 3.03 20.83 -4.32
CA ILE A 247 3.46 19.85 -3.33
C ILE A 247 5.00 19.78 -3.27
N ASP A 248 5.67 19.80 -4.42
CA ASP A 248 7.13 19.80 -4.49
C ASP A 248 7.75 20.98 -3.72
N LEU A 249 7.22 22.19 -3.93
CA LEU A 249 7.64 23.39 -3.21
C LEU A 249 7.39 23.29 -1.71
N LEU A 250 6.26 22.73 -1.29
CA LEU A 250 5.94 22.54 0.13
C LEU A 250 6.91 21.54 0.78
N ILE A 251 7.22 20.43 0.12
CA ILE A 251 8.16 19.43 0.66
C ILE A 251 9.56 20.04 0.80
N ARG A 252 10.02 20.78 -0.22
CA ARG A 252 11.31 21.49 -0.16
C ARG A 252 11.37 22.52 0.96
N LYS A 253 10.26 23.21 1.23
CA LYS A 253 10.19 24.27 2.24
C LYS A 253 10.17 23.72 3.67
N TYR A 254 9.43 22.65 3.92
CA TYR A 254 9.20 22.15 5.29
C TYR A 254 10.06 20.94 5.64
N GLY A 255 10.41 20.12 4.65
CA GLY A 255 11.17 18.89 4.84
C GLY A 255 10.43 17.82 5.64
N TYR A 256 10.94 16.60 5.58
CA TYR A 256 10.51 15.50 6.40
C TYR A 256 11.05 15.71 7.82
N ARG A 257 10.16 15.99 8.77
CA ARG A 257 10.45 16.33 10.17
C ARG A 257 9.58 15.50 11.10
N THR A 258 9.83 15.53 12.40
CA THR A 258 8.98 14.82 13.35
C THR A 258 7.55 15.35 13.33
N THR A 259 6.59 14.53 13.74
CA THR A 259 5.17 14.89 13.78
C THR A 259 4.93 16.19 14.57
N PRO A 260 5.52 16.41 15.78
CA PRO A 260 5.39 17.68 16.48
C PRO A 260 5.92 18.89 15.70
N GLU A 261 7.03 18.75 14.97
CA GLU A 261 7.60 19.82 14.16
C GLU A 261 6.71 20.16 12.95
N VAL A 262 6.20 19.14 12.25
CA VAL A 262 5.25 19.35 11.14
C VAL A 262 3.96 20.01 11.64
N LEU A 263 3.43 19.59 12.80
CA LEU A 263 2.27 20.24 13.42
C LEU A 263 2.56 21.71 13.78
N ALA A 264 3.76 22.02 14.27
CA ALA A 264 4.18 23.40 14.52
C ALA A 264 4.25 24.21 13.21
N HIS A 265 4.74 23.61 12.11
CA HIS A 265 4.71 24.25 10.79
C HIS A 265 3.30 24.54 10.29
N ILE A 266 2.36 23.61 10.47
CA ILE A 266 0.94 23.80 10.12
C ILE A 266 0.33 24.95 10.92
N ALA A 267 0.57 25.00 12.22
CA ALA A 267 0.05 26.05 13.09
C ALA A 267 0.60 27.43 12.71
N ALA A 268 1.87 27.49 12.30
CA ALA A 268 2.54 28.74 11.96
C ALA A 268 2.32 29.20 10.50
N ASN A 269 2.01 28.29 9.56
CA ASN A 269 2.06 28.59 8.13
C ASN A 269 0.77 28.20 7.39
N ARG A 270 0.15 29.22 6.76
CA ARG A 270 -1.16 29.11 6.10
C ARG A 270 -1.13 28.33 4.79
N ASP A 271 0.01 28.24 4.12
CA ASP A 271 0.21 27.44 2.91
C ASP A 271 0.17 25.94 3.23
N LEU A 272 0.88 25.46 4.24
CA LEU A 272 0.86 24.06 4.65
C LEU A 272 -0.51 23.65 5.24
N MET A 273 -1.11 24.53 6.05
CA MET A 273 -2.46 24.31 6.61
C MET A 273 -3.53 24.08 5.53
N LYS A 274 -3.41 24.74 4.38
CA LYS A 274 -4.32 24.55 3.24
C LYS A 274 -4.01 23.30 2.41
N ASN A 275 -2.92 22.59 2.68
CA ASN A 275 -2.43 21.44 1.94
C ASN A 275 -2.18 20.25 2.88
N LEU A 276 -3.25 19.78 3.52
CA LEU A 276 -3.17 18.70 4.51
C LEU A 276 -2.65 17.37 3.93
N SER A 277 -2.81 17.12 2.63
CA SER A 277 -2.19 15.96 1.96
C SER A 277 -0.66 16.03 2.00
N ALA A 278 -0.08 17.20 1.69
CA ALA A 278 1.35 17.41 1.79
C ALA A 278 1.83 17.25 3.25
N ALA A 279 1.10 17.82 4.21
CA ALA A 279 1.41 17.65 5.62
C ALA A 279 1.41 16.17 6.07
N ALA A 280 0.40 15.41 5.65
CA ALA A 280 0.32 13.97 5.92
C ALA A 280 1.51 13.22 5.33
N HIS A 281 1.88 13.55 4.08
CA HIS A 281 3.04 12.95 3.41
C HIS A 281 4.37 13.25 4.13
N LEU A 282 4.56 14.46 4.63
CA LEU A 282 5.75 14.82 5.41
C LEU A 282 5.88 13.97 6.68
N ILE A 283 4.76 13.73 7.38
CA ILE A 283 4.74 12.89 8.57
C ILE A 283 4.98 11.42 8.21
N HIS A 284 4.27 10.88 7.21
CA HIS A 284 4.44 9.48 6.81
C HIS A 284 5.85 9.18 6.27
N GLY A 285 6.45 10.11 5.53
CA GLY A 285 7.81 10.01 5.01
C GLY A 285 8.90 10.35 6.04
N SER A 286 8.55 10.80 7.24
CA SER A 286 9.51 11.12 8.30
C SER A 286 10.01 9.86 9.01
N PRO A 287 11.30 9.74 9.34
CA PRO A 287 11.77 8.67 10.21
C PRO A 287 11.42 8.89 11.69
N GLU A 288 10.81 10.04 12.07
CA GLU A 288 10.50 10.42 13.47
C GLU A 288 11.73 10.30 14.40
N ASN A 289 12.93 10.62 13.88
CA ASN A 289 14.22 10.47 14.57
C ASN A 289 14.53 9.06 15.09
N ARG A 290 13.81 8.04 14.60
CA ARG A 290 14.03 6.64 14.98
C ARG A 290 15.18 6.02 14.21
N PHE A 291 15.28 6.29 12.91
CA PHE A 291 16.30 5.71 12.03
C PHE A 291 16.78 6.73 11.01
N ARG A 292 17.91 6.44 10.35
CA ARG A 292 18.45 7.27 9.27
C ARG A 292 17.85 6.84 7.93
N VAL A 293 17.59 7.80 7.06
CA VAL A 293 17.17 7.55 5.68
C VAL A 293 18.22 8.13 4.75
N VAL A 294 18.89 7.25 4.00
CA VAL A 294 19.88 7.60 3.00
C VAL A 294 19.23 7.48 1.63
N TYR A 295 19.06 8.60 0.93
CA TYR A 295 18.57 8.62 -0.45
C TYR A 295 19.76 8.60 -1.42
N ALA A 296 19.89 7.50 -2.16
CA ALA A 296 20.94 7.31 -3.14
C ALA A 296 20.41 7.67 -4.54
N CYS A 297 20.56 8.94 -4.91
CA CYS A 297 19.99 9.47 -6.16
C CYS A 297 20.90 9.23 -7.36
N GLY A 298 20.29 8.94 -8.51
CA GLY A 298 21.02 8.85 -9.78
C GLY A 298 21.63 10.19 -10.20
N ARG A 299 22.58 10.16 -11.14
CA ARG A 299 23.33 11.33 -11.65
C ARG A 299 22.47 12.52 -12.09
N HIS A 300 21.25 12.27 -12.57
CA HIS A 300 20.29 13.28 -13.03
C HIS A 300 19.07 13.41 -12.10
N GLY A 301 19.17 12.91 -10.87
CA GLY A 301 18.16 13.00 -9.83
C GLY A 301 18.33 14.24 -8.95
N LEU A 302 17.77 14.17 -7.75
CA LEU A 302 17.90 15.22 -6.74
C LEU A 302 19.37 15.40 -6.32
N ALA A 303 19.80 16.65 -6.18
CA ALA A 303 21.13 17.01 -5.70
C ALA A 303 21.26 16.79 -4.19
N LYS A 304 22.52 16.71 -3.72
CA LYS A 304 22.86 16.51 -2.32
C LYS A 304 22.17 17.53 -1.41
N GLU A 305 22.28 18.81 -1.75
CA GLU A 305 21.73 19.91 -0.95
C GLU A 305 20.20 19.88 -0.89
N GLU A 306 19.54 19.37 -1.94
CA GLU A 306 18.09 19.21 -1.97
C GLU A 306 17.65 18.09 -1.03
N VAL A 307 18.30 16.92 -1.10
CA VAL A 307 18.01 15.76 -0.26
C VAL A 307 18.29 16.07 1.22
N GLU A 308 19.44 16.67 1.51
CA GLU A 308 19.81 17.07 2.87
C GLU A 308 18.91 18.19 3.41
N GLY A 309 18.49 19.14 2.57
CA GLY A 309 17.57 20.21 2.94
C GLY A 309 16.21 19.69 3.45
N VAL A 310 15.71 18.60 2.87
CA VAL A 310 14.47 17.97 3.32
C VAL A 310 14.65 17.04 4.52
N GLY A 311 15.86 16.87 5.06
CA GLY A 311 16.12 16.08 6.27
C GLY A 311 16.46 14.60 6.05
N PHE A 312 16.85 14.22 4.83
CA PHE A 312 17.43 12.91 4.55
C PHE A 312 18.94 13.00 4.39
N GLU A 313 19.63 11.87 4.48
CA GLU A 313 21.04 11.78 4.11
C GLU A 313 21.18 11.50 2.62
N TYR A 314 22.21 12.04 2.00
CA TYR A 314 22.48 11.82 0.58
C TYR A 314 23.63 10.81 0.37
N ALA A 315 23.45 9.93 -0.61
CA ALA A 315 24.53 9.14 -1.18
C ALA A 315 24.51 9.20 -2.71
N LYS A 316 25.65 8.92 -3.33
CA LYS A 316 25.68 8.66 -4.77
C LYS A 316 25.13 7.27 -5.03
N LEU A 317 24.27 7.15 -6.04
CA LEU A 317 23.71 5.85 -6.42
C LEU A 317 24.80 4.85 -6.82
N GLU A 318 25.82 5.28 -7.55
CA GLU A 318 26.87 4.37 -8.03
C GLU A 318 27.64 3.73 -6.87
N ASP A 319 27.92 4.51 -5.82
CA ASP A 319 28.63 4.03 -4.62
C ASP A 319 27.78 3.00 -3.87
N MET A 320 26.48 3.25 -3.73
CA MET A 320 25.57 2.33 -3.05
C MET A 320 25.28 1.07 -3.88
N LEU A 321 25.18 1.16 -5.21
CA LEU A 321 25.04 0.00 -6.08
C LEU A 321 26.30 -0.87 -6.07
N ALA A 322 27.49 -0.27 -6.04
CA ALA A 322 28.75 -1.00 -5.93
C ALA A 322 28.87 -1.71 -4.57
N LEU A 323 28.40 -1.08 -3.50
CA LEU A 323 28.36 -1.66 -2.16
C LEU A 323 27.34 -2.81 -2.09
N TYR A 324 26.07 -2.57 -2.43
CA TYR A 324 25.02 -3.56 -2.17
C TYR A 324 24.86 -4.61 -3.28
N GLN A 325 25.32 -4.33 -4.51
CA GLN A 325 25.27 -5.24 -5.65
C GLN A 325 23.88 -5.89 -5.81
N VAL A 326 22.85 -5.06 -5.93
CA VAL A 326 21.44 -5.50 -5.86
C VAL A 326 20.94 -6.22 -7.11
N ASP A 327 21.65 -6.12 -8.23
CA ASP A 327 21.28 -6.79 -9.47
C ASP A 327 21.32 -8.31 -9.31
N GLY A 328 20.17 -8.96 -9.58
CA GLY A 328 20.02 -10.41 -9.43
C GLY A 328 19.89 -10.91 -7.98
N ARG A 329 19.88 -10.02 -6.98
CA ARG A 329 19.59 -10.41 -5.59
C ARG A 329 18.10 -10.69 -5.40
N GLN A 330 17.82 -11.60 -4.48
CA GLN A 330 16.46 -11.89 -4.03
C GLN A 330 16.09 -11.01 -2.84
N ASP A 331 14.81 -10.70 -2.73
CA ASP A 331 14.26 -10.01 -1.56
C ASP A 331 14.54 -10.80 -0.27
N GLY A 332 14.77 -10.08 0.82
CA GLY A 332 15.13 -10.64 2.12
C GLY A 332 16.60 -10.44 2.50
N TRP A 333 17.10 -11.27 3.41
CA TRP A 333 18.47 -11.11 3.93
C TRP A 333 19.55 -11.45 2.93
N ASN A 334 20.54 -10.57 2.93
CA ASN A 334 21.67 -10.57 2.04
C ASN A 334 22.92 -10.12 2.81
N THR A 335 24.12 -10.45 2.31
CA THR A 335 25.37 -9.91 2.85
C THR A 335 26.13 -9.11 1.80
N THR A 336 26.91 -8.15 2.28
CA THR A 336 27.87 -7.37 1.50
C THR A 336 29.15 -7.15 2.30
N VAL A 337 30.24 -6.82 1.62
CA VAL A 337 31.51 -6.44 2.24
C VAL A 337 31.72 -4.95 2.01
N ASP A 338 31.90 -4.21 3.09
CA ASP A 338 32.24 -2.79 3.01
C ASP A 338 33.62 -2.65 2.32
N PRO A 339 33.71 -1.95 1.18
CA PRO A 339 34.93 -1.93 0.37
C PRO A 339 36.07 -1.13 1.01
N VAL A 340 35.76 -0.29 2.01
CA VAL A 340 36.75 0.54 2.73
C VAL A 340 37.31 -0.21 3.93
N THR A 341 36.45 -0.88 4.69
CA THR A 341 36.81 -1.55 5.95
C THR A 341 37.03 -3.05 5.80
N GLY A 342 36.63 -3.64 4.68
CA GLY A 342 36.68 -5.09 4.45
C GLY A 342 35.74 -5.90 5.34
N THR A 343 34.84 -5.23 6.07
CA THR A 343 33.95 -5.87 7.05
C THR A 343 32.68 -6.36 6.36
N GLU A 344 32.34 -7.63 6.56
CA GLU A 344 31.06 -8.20 6.11
C GLU A 344 29.90 -7.63 6.93
N ARG A 345 28.81 -7.29 6.24
CA ARG A 345 27.59 -6.72 6.82
C ARG A 345 26.37 -7.40 6.24
N SER A 346 25.44 -7.75 7.11
CA SER A 346 24.11 -8.19 6.69
C SER A 346 23.23 -6.97 6.38
N PHE A 347 22.41 -7.10 5.35
CA PHE A 347 21.37 -6.12 5.02
C PHE A 347 20.15 -6.84 4.48
N TYR A 348 19.02 -6.16 4.56
CA TYR A 348 17.74 -6.67 4.13
C TYR A 348 17.30 -5.96 2.85
N TYR A 349 17.09 -6.71 1.76
CA TYR A 349 16.81 -6.17 0.45
C TYR A 349 15.32 -6.23 0.09
N ILE A 350 14.83 -5.15 -0.52
CA ILE A 350 13.47 -5.03 -1.05
C ILE A 350 13.57 -4.44 -2.47
N SER A 351 13.24 -5.23 -3.47
CA SER A 351 13.31 -4.87 -4.89
C SER A 351 12.19 -3.95 -5.35
N ASN A 352 11.01 -4.02 -4.70
CA ASN A 352 9.87 -3.17 -5.00
C ASN A 352 9.02 -2.84 -3.74
N PRO A 353 9.04 -1.58 -3.24
CA PRO A 353 8.26 -1.20 -2.07
C PRO A 353 6.76 -0.98 -2.34
N ALA A 354 6.31 -1.06 -3.60
CA ALA A 354 4.89 -1.07 -3.92
C ALA A 354 4.24 -2.45 -3.66
N MET A 355 5.04 -3.51 -3.66
CA MET A 355 4.57 -4.84 -3.31
C MET A 355 4.27 -4.91 -1.80
N GLY A 356 3.18 -5.59 -1.44
CA GLY A 356 2.77 -5.71 -0.05
C GLY A 356 3.87 -6.36 0.79
N LEU A 357 4.52 -5.59 1.66
CA LEU A 357 5.58 -6.10 2.55
C LEU A 357 5.03 -6.93 3.73
N TRP A 358 3.71 -7.03 3.86
CA TRP A 358 3.03 -7.68 4.96
C TRP A 358 2.20 -8.84 4.42
N ALA A 359 2.49 -10.06 4.89
CA ALA A 359 1.77 -11.27 4.50
C ALA A 359 1.71 -12.24 5.69
N TYR A 360 1.02 -13.36 5.50
CA TYR A 360 1.06 -14.48 6.44
C TYR A 360 2.45 -15.15 6.42
N GLU A 361 2.98 -15.46 7.60
CA GLU A 361 4.35 -15.98 7.85
C GLU A 361 4.74 -17.18 6.97
N GLY A 362 3.85 -18.16 6.79
CA GLY A 362 4.14 -19.36 5.98
C GLY A 362 4.37 -19.07 4.49
N ARG A 363 3.99 -17.87 4.01
CA ARG A 363 4.20 -17.46 2.61
C ARG A 363 5.65 -17.07 2.33
N PHE A 364 6.36 -16.59 3.34
CA PHE A 364 7.77 -16.21 3.27
C PHE A 364 8.70 -17.44 3.38
N GLU A 365 8.28 -18.44 4.15
CA GLU A 365 9.00 -19.73 4.26
C GLU A 365 8.94 -20.56 2.97
N ALA A 366 7.90 -20.35 2.15
CA ALA A 366 7.76 -21.01 0.86
C ALA A 366 8.64 -20.37 -0.23
N SER A 367 8.76 -19.03 -0.25
CA SER A 367 9.58 -18.31 -1.24
C SER A 367 11.09 -18.46 -1.01
N SER A 368 11.52 -18.70 0.23
CA SER A 368 12.91 -18.92 0.60
C SER A 368 13.44 -20.32 0.25
N LYS A 369 12.59 -21.24 -0.23
CA LYS A 369 12.98 -22.56 -0.74
C LYS A 369 13.14 -22.48 -2.26
N ALA A 370 14.37 -22.65 -2.76
CA ALA A 370 14.69 -22.61 -4.19
C ALA A 370 13.75 -23.51 -5.01
N GLN A 371 13.05 -22.94 -5.99
CA GLN A 371 12.34 -23.73 -7.00
C GLN A 371 13.34 -24.30 -8.03
N PRO A 372 13.18 -25.57 -8.47
CA PRO A 372 13.98 -26.13 -9.54
C PRO A 372 13.71 -25.39 -10.85
N THR A 373 14.76 -25.05 -11.59
CA THR A 373 14.68 -24.44 -12.92
C THR A 373 14.04 -25.41 -13.92
N HIS A 374 12.85 -25.10 -14.42
CA HIS A 374 12.28 -25.79 -15.58
C HIS A 374 12.65 -25.04 -16.87
N HIS A 375 13.41 -25.70 -17.75
CA HIS A 375 13.67 -25.25 -19.11
C HIS A 375 12.42 -25.43 -19.99
N HIS A 376 11.95 -24.37 -20.63
CA HIS A 376 11.01 -24.47 -21.76
C HIS A 376 11.77 -24.45 -23.09
N PRO A 377 11.54 -25.40 -24.01
CA PRO A 377 12.12 -25.37 -25.34
C PRO A 377 11.34 -24.42 -26.26
N SER A 378 12.05 -23.71 -27.13
CA SER A 378 11.53 -22.79 -28.14
C SER A 378 10.80 -23.53 -29.27
N SER A 379 9.60 -23.09 -29.66
CA SER A 379 9.03 -23.42 -30.98
C SER A 379 8.29 -22.24 -31.61
N SER A 380 8.55 -22.07 -32.90
CA SER A 380 8.01 -21.07 -33.82
C SER A 380 6.89 -21.67 -34.67
N GLY A 381 5.70 -21.07 -34.72
CA GLY A 381 4.57 -21.45 -35.59
C GLY A 381 3.28 -20.68 -35.27
N PRO A 382 2.34 -20.50 -36.23
CA PRO A 382 1.62 -19.23 -36.43
C PRO A 382 0.35 -19.03 -35.60
N LEU A 383 -0.02 -17.75 -35.42
CA LEU A 383 -1.26 -17.23 -34.85
C LEU A 383 -2.52 -17.92 -35.41
N LEU A 384 -3.40 -18.40 -34.52
CA LEU A 384 -4.82 -18.02 -34.43
C LEU A 384 -5.53 -18.73 -33.27
N THR A 385 -6.20 -17.92 -32.44
CA THR A 385 -7.41 -18.19 -31.64
C THR A 385 -7.53 -19.52 -30.89
N GLU A 386 -7.28 -19.49 -29.58
CA GLU A 386 -8.09 -20.17 -28.56
C GLU A 386 -7.83 -19.52 -27.19
N LEU A 387 -8.87 -18.90 -26.62
CA LEU A 387 -8.88 -18.34 -25.27
C LEU A 387 -9.03 -19.50 -24.28
N HIS A 388 -7.92 -20.11 -23.89
CA HIS A 388 -7.87 -20.99 -22.72
C HIS A 388 -6.95 -20.40 -21.66
N GLY A 389 -7.56 -20.04 -20.53
CA GLY A 389 -6.88 -19.61 -19.33
C GLY A 389 -5.96 -20.71 -18.83
N ASN A 390 -4.67 -20.44 -18.85
CA ASN A 390 -3.62 -21.08 -18.06
C ASN A 390 -2.30 -20.30 -18.21
N GLU A 391 -2.36 -18.98 -18.05
CA GLU A 391 -1.14 -18.19 -17.85
C GLU A 391 -0.82 -18.14 -16.35
N ALA A 392 0.40 -18.56 -16.04
CA ALA A 392 0.93 -18.57 -14.68
C ALA A 392 0.99 -17.14 -14.11
N CYS A 393 0.55 -17.05 -12.86
CA CYS A 393 0.36 -15.85 -12.08
C CYS A 393 1.64 -15.02 -11.94
N VAL A 394 1.65 -13.84 -12.56
CA VAL A 394 2.52 -12.73 -12.17
C VAL A 394 1.66 -11.52 -11.82
N ASP A 395 1.67 -11.25 -10.52
CA ASP A 395 1.48 -9.97 -9.84
C ASP A 395 0.09 -9.30 -9.86
N ALA A 396 -0.80 -9.94 -9.12
CA ALA A 396 -1.73 -9.27 -8.23
C ALA A 396 -0.96 -8.79 -6.99
N GLY A 397 -1.08 -7.51 -6.58
CA GLY A 397 -0.46 -6.93 -5.37
C GLY A 397 -0.80 -7.63 -4.03
N VAL A 398 -0.36 -8.86 -3.92
CA VAL A 398 -0.31 -9.80 -2.81
C VAL A 398 0.97 -10.62 -3.06
N GLY A 399 2.10 -9.94 -3.24
CA GLY A 399 3.41 -10.59 -3.13
C GLY A 399 3.53 -11.21 -1.73
N GLY A 400 4.17 -12.36 -1.62
CA GLY A 400 4.78 -12.69 -0.33
C GLY A 400 5.69 -11.52 0.00
N GLY A 401 5.48 -10.86 1.13
CA GLY A 401 6.46 -9.89 1.58
C GLY A 401 7.81 -10.62 1.79
N PRO A 402 8.81 -9.94 2.34
CA PRO A 402 10.12 -10.55 2.56
C PRO A 402 10.40 -11.07 4.00
N PHE A 403 9.58 -10.75 5.03
CA PHE A 403 9.85 -11.01 6.46
C PHE A 403 9.44 -12.41 6.96
N THR A 404 10.41 -13.27 7.29
CA THR A 404 10.19 -14.57 7.99
C THR A 404 10.35 -14.45 9.52
N LYS A 405 9.96 -15.48 10.28
CA LYS A 405 10.21 -15.58 11.74
C LYS A 405 11.68 -15.42 12.12
N ALA A 406 12.55 -16.08 11.36
CA ALA A 406 14.00 -16.03 11.56
C ALA A 406 14.53 -14.60 11.34
N ASP A 407 13.82 -13.79 10.56
CA ASP A 407 14.16 -12.41 10.29
C ASP A 407 13.73 -11.50 11.44
N HIS A 408 12.56 -11.75 12.02
CA HIS A 408 12.10 -11.06 13.23
C HIS A 408 13.05 -11.29 14.43
N ASP A 409 13.53 -12.52 14.63
CA ASP A 409 14.44 -12.83 15.74
C ASP A 409 15.85 -12.25 15.53
N LYS A 410 16.29 -12.06 14.29
CA LYS A 410 17.53 -11.33 13.94
C LYS A 410 17.40 -9.80 14.04
N LEU A 411 16.18 -9.28 14.04
CA LEU A 411 15.90 -7.85 14.18
C LEU A 411 15.85 -7.40 15.66
N LEU A 412 15.64 -8.34 16.58
CA LEU A 412 15.48 -8.08 18.01
C LEU A 412 16.74 -8.37 18.86
N HIS A 413 17.76 -9.01 18.28
CA HIS A 413 18.98 -9.47 18.97
C HIS A 413 20.23 -9.06 18.22
#